data_AF-A0A2D7EVF7-F1
#
_entry.id   AF-A0A2D7EVF7-F1
#
_cell.length_a   1.000
_cell.length_b   1.000
_cell.length_c   1.000
_cell.angle_alpha   90.00
_cell.angle_beta   90.00
_cell.angle_gamma   90.00
#
_symmetry.space_group_name_H-M   'P 1'
#
loop_
_entity.id
_entity.type
_entity.pdbx_description
1 polymer ?
#
loop_
_entity_poly.entity_id
_entity_poly.type
_entity_poly.pdbx_seq_one_letter_code
_entity_poly.pdbx_strand_id
1 'polypeptide(L)'
;MQEAVSNIAGYRFVELPDRDELREPFRLQCQKSGLKGTILLSHEGINFFLAGSQDGIDQYIDFLEEDERFSNMALKYSYTNYQPFNRMNVRLKKEIISMGMDNVKPAERTGEEITPQEFKQWLDEGKEVAVLDTRNDYEIRLGTFENAIDLDIKSFRAFPKAIQSLPEEMKDTPVVMFCTGGIRCEKASVVLMDAGFSNVKQLQGGILGYFEQVGGAHWNGDCFVFDHRVAVGPDLKQSDVVQCFACRQPLTVEEQQSSDYVIEVSCPHCIDSR
;
A
#
# COMPACT_ATOMS: atom_id res chain seq x y z
N MET A 1 17.67 -26.97 2.72
CA MET A 1 16.39 -26.23 2.72
C MET A 1 16.75 -24.77 2.65
N GLN A 2 16.22 -24.03 1.67
CA GLN A 2 16.48 -22.59 1.57
C GLN A 2 15.67 -21.93 2.69
N GLU A 3 16.31 -21.17 3.57
CA GLU A 3 15.62 -20.46 4.65
C GLU A 3 14.60 -19.50 4.05
N ALA A 4 13.38 -19.49 4.60
CA ALA A 4 12.35 -18.57 4.17
C ALA A 4 12.79 -17.13 4.48
N VAL A 5 12.59 -16.23 3.53
CA VAL A 5 12.79 -14.79 3.69
C VAL A 5 11.50 -14.20 4.23
N SER A 6 11.63 -13.49 5.35
CA SER A 6 10.54 -12.74 5.96
C SER A 6 10.51 -11.34 5.37
N ASN A 7 9.33 -10.89 4.97
CA ASN A 7 9.06 -9.57 4.44
C ASN A 7 8.12 -8.85 5.40
N ILE A 8 8.47 -7.62 5.77
CA ILE A 8 7.62 -6.76 6.59
C ILE A 8 7.25 -5.48 5.85
N ALA A 9 6.03 -5.01 6.10
CA ALA A 9 5.58 -3.68 5.73
C ALA A 9 4.98 -2.98 6.96
N GLY A 10 5.30 -1.70 7.13
CA GLY A 10 4.83 -0.92 8.27
C GLY A 10 4.87 0.57 7.96
N TYR A 11 3.99 1.32 8.61
CA TYR A 11 4.01 2.77 8.56
C TYR A 11 3.51 3.34 9.88
N ARG A 12 3.88 4.59 10.14
CA ARG A 12 3.34 5.37 11.25
C ARG A 12 3.41 6.85 10.93
N PHE A 13 2.28 7.53 11.15
CA PHE A 13 2.24 8.98 11.18
C PHE A 13 2.59 9.45 12.60
N VAL A 14 3.72 10.13 12.73
CA VAL A 14 4.24 10.69 13.99
C VAL A 14 5.20 11.82 13.65
N GLU A 15 5.25 12.87 14.46
CA GLU A 15 6.16 13.99 14.21
C GLU A 15 7.62 13.56 14.40
N LEU A 16 8.43 13.78 13.35
CA LEU A 16 9.87 13.49 13.34
C LEU A 16 10.65 14.77 12.99
N PRO A 17 10.80 15.73 13.94
CA PRO A 17 11.58 16.95 13.69
C PRO A 17 13.05 16.64 13.36
N ASP A 18 13.59 15.56 13.95
CA ASP A 18 14.93 14.99 13.81
C ASP A 18 15.05 13.96 12.66
N ARG A 19 14.11 13.88 11.70
CA ARG A 19 14.10 12.82 10.66
C ARG A 19 15.44 12.65 9.92
N ASP A 20 16.17 13.74 9.74
CA ASP A 20 17.42 13.78 8.98
C ASP A 20 18.53 13.03 9.76
N GLU A 21 18.49 13.10 11.09
CA GLU A 21 19.39 12.40 12.02
C GLU A 21 19.06 10.91 12.12
N LEU A 22 17.77 10.54 11.97
CA LEU A 22 17.32 9.14 11.97
C LEU A 22 17.82 8.34 10.75
N ARG A 23 18.17 9.00 9.65
CA ARG A 23 18.51 8.31 8.40
C ARG A 23 19.67 7.32 8.54
N GLU A 24 20.77 7.74 9.18
CA GLU A 24 21.97 6.90 9.32
C GLU A 24 21.78 5.74 10.31
N PRO A 25 21.22 5.92 11.51
CA PRO A 25 20.88 4.83 12.42
C PRO A 25 20.04 3.73 11.76
N PHE A 26 18.96 4.09 11.07
CA PHE A 26 18.11 3.13 10.35
C PHE A 26 18.87 2.40 9.24
N ARG A 27 19.75 3.10 8.51
CA ARG A 27 20.57 2.51 7.44
C ARG A 27 21.56 1.50 8.01
N LEU A 28 22.25 1.85 9.10
CA LEU A 28 23.23 1.00 9.76
C LEU A 28 22.56 -0.23 10.38
N GLN A 29 21.40 -0.07 11.02
CA GLN A 29 20.66 -1.20 11.57
C GLN A 29 20.24 -2.17 10.47
N CYS A 30 19.62 -1.69 9.39
CA CYS A 30 19.24 -2.57 8.27
C CYS A 30 20.44 -3.28 7.64
N GLN A 31 21.59 -2.59 7.53
CA GLN A 31 22.82 -3.18 7.01
C GLN A 31 23.37 -4.28 7.94
N LYS A 32 23.39 -4.02 9.26
CA LYS A 32 23.81 -4.98 10.29
C LYS A 32 22.92 -6.24 10.27
N SER A 33 21.61 -6.05 10.13
CA SER A 33 20.61 -7.11 10.11
C SER A 33 20.44 -7.78 8.73
N GLY A 34 21.24 -7.41 7.72
CA GLY A 34 21.19 -8.02 6.39
C GLY A 34 19.89 -7.75 5.61
N LEU A 35 19.14 -6.69 6.00
CA LEU A 35 17.87 -6.33 5.40
C LEU A 35 18.05 -5.57 4.08
N LYS A 36 17.15 -5.82 3.13
CA LYS A 36 16.99 -5.02 1.92
C LYS A 36 15.57 -4.49 1.84
N GLY A 37 15.37 -3.41 1.10
CA GLY A 37 14.07 -2.76 1.03
C GLY A 37 14.16 -1.26 0.93
N THR A 38 13.10 -0.59 1.36
CA THR A 38 13.00 0.86 1.38
C THR A 38 12.36 1.32 2.68
N ILE A 39 13.00 2.29 3.33
CA ILE A 39 12.44 3.11 4.40
C ILE A 39 12.32 4.53 3.88
N LEU A 40 11.14 5.11 4.04
CA LEU A 40 10.83 6.51 3.79
C LEU A 40 10.69 7.20 5.14
N LEU A 41 11.45 8.27 5.34
CA LEU A 41 11.35 9.15 6.50
C LEU A 41 10.88 10.52 6.05
N SER A 42 9.88 11.06 6.73
CA SER A 42 9.42 12.44 6.59
C SER A 42 9.22 13.05 7.98
N HIS A 43 9.01 14.36 8.05
CA HIS A 43 8.62 15.01 9.30
C HIS A 43 7.25 14.52 9.79
N GLU A 44 6.42 13.96 8.89
CA GLU A 44 5.12 13.37 9.24
C GLU A 44 5.19 11.89 9.65
N GLY A 45 6.37 11.24 9.59
CA GLY A 45 6.52 9.87 10.09
C GLY A 45 7.41 8.96 9.24
N ILE A 46 7.14 7.66 9.32
CA ILE A 46 7.89 6.57 8.68
C ILE A 46 7.00 5.64 7.85
N ASN A 47 7.51 5.14 6.73
CA ASN A 47 6.88 4.07 5.93
C ASN A 47 7.96 3.15 5.38
N PHE A 48 7.80 1.84 5.48
CA PHE A 48 8.81 0.90 4.98
C PHE A 48 8.26 -0.42 4.46
N PHE A 49 9.08 -1.01 3.60
CA PHE A 49 9.00 -2.39 3.16
C PHE A 49 10.41 -2.98 3.25
N LEU A 50 10.59 -4.05 4.03
CA LEU A 50 11.88 -4.67 4.30
C LEU A 50 11.79 -6.18 4.12
N ALA A 51 12.89 -6.81 3.73
CA ALA A 51 13.00 -8.25 3.63
C ALA A 51 14.37 -8.76 4.09
N GLY A 52 14.37 -9.88 4.80
CA GLY A 52 15.57 -10.50 5.39
C GLY A 52 15.32 -11.86 5.99
N SER A 53 16.29 -12.38 6.73
CA SER A 53 16.06 -13.52 7.62
C SER A 53 15.13 -13.10 8.76
N GLN A 54 14.47 -14.07 9.40
CA GLN A 54 13.63 -13.80 10.57
C GLN A 54 14.43 -13.10 11.67
N ASP A 55 15.62 -13.59 12.01
CA ASP A 55 16.52 -12.96 12.99
C ASP A 55 16.86 -11.50 12.64
N GLY A 56 16.98 -11.17 11.35
CA GLY A 56 17.25 -9.81 10.90
C GLY A 56 16.03 -8.89 11.06
N ILE A 57 14.83 -9.43 10.81
CA ILE A 57 13.57 -8.74 11.05
C ILE A 57 13.37 -8.49 12.55
N ASP A 58 13.59 -9.49 13.39
CA ASP A 58 13.45 -9.39 14.84
C ASP A 58 14.38 -8.32 15.41
N GLN A 59 15.65 -8.30 14.99
CA GLN A 59 16.60 -7.23 15.35
C GLN A 59 16.16 -5.83 14.91
N TYR A 60 15.49 -5.71 13.77
CA TYR A 60 14.97 -4.42 13.31
C TYR A 60 13.76 -3.98 14.13
N ILE A 61 12.90 -4.91 14.52
CA ILE A 61 11.75 -4.65 15.40
C ILE A 61 12.26 -4.21 16.77
N ASP A 62 13.22 -4.91 17.37
CA ASP A 62 13.82 -4.52 18.64
C ASP A 62 14.37 -3.08 18.58
N PHE A 63 15.04 -2.73 17.48
CA PHE A 63 15.52 -1.36 17.23
C PHE A 63 14.40 -0.33 17.10
N LEU A 64 13.26 -0.68 16.50
CA LEU A 64 12.09 0.22 16.46
C LEU A 64 11.52 0.43 17.86
N GLU A 65 11.46 -0.60 18.69
CA GLU A 65 10.92 -0.53 20.05
C GLU A 65 11.80 0.30 21.01
N GLU A 66 13.07 0.56 20.67
CA GLU A 66 13.95 1.47 21.43
C GLU A 66 13.49 2.95 21.40
N ASP A 67 12.70 3.33 20.38
CA ASP A 67 12.13 4.66 20.24
C ASP A 67 10.62 4.61 20.45
N GLU A 68 10.13 5.25 21.52
CA GLU A 68 8.70 5.24 21.87
C GLU A 68 7.80 5.70 20.70
N ARG A 69 8.32 6.57 19.81
CA ARG A 69 7.61 7.02 18.61
C ARG A 69 7.28 5.89 17.64
N PHE A 70 8.04 4.78 17.64
CA PHE A 70 7.82 3.62 16.77
C PHE A 70 7.35 2.36 17.51
N SER A 71 7.29 2.40 18.85
CA SER A 71 6.84 1.28 19.68
C SER A 71 5.45 0.75 19.33
N ASN A 72 5.23 -0.56 19.36
CA ASN A 72 3.94 -1.22 19.06
C ASN A 72 3.38 -0.89 17.67
N MET A 73 4.23 -0.75 16.65
CA MET A 73 3.76 -0.49 15.29
C MET A 73 3.08 -1.72 14.70
N ALA A 74 1.92 -1.53 14.09
CA ALA A 74 1.25 -2.59 13.35
C ALA A 74 2.11 -2.94 12.13
N LEU A 75 2.66 -4.16 12.12
CA LEU A 75 3.48 -4.70 11.05
C LEU A 75 2.73 -5.80 10.33
N LYS A 76 2.94 -5.88 9.01
CA LYS A 76 2.40 -6.96 8.17
C LYS A 76 3.53 -7.87 7.75
N TYR A 77 3.27 -9.17 7.79
CA TYR A 77 4.25 -10.19 7.44
C TYR A 77 3.84 -10.90 6.15
N SER A 78 4.84 -11.27 5.36
CA SER A 78 4.69 -12.20 4.24
C SER A 78 6.02 -12.91 3.98
N TYR A 79 5.97 -14.06 3.31
CA TYR A 79 7.14 -14.92 3.17
C TYR A 79 7.45 -15.21 1.70
N THR A 80 8.73 -15.23 1.37
CA THR A 80 9.26 -15.56 0.05
C THR A 80 10.46 -16.49 0.19
N ASN A 81 10.86 -17.16 -0.89
CA ASN A 81 12.11 -17.94 -0.95
C ASN A 81 13.32 -17.12 -1.45
N TYR A 82 13.13 -15.83 -1.70
CA TYR A 82 14.16 -14.87 -2.12
C TYR A 82 13.88 -13.49 -1.52
N GLN A 83 14.90 -12.62 -1.39
CA GLN A 83 14.70 -11.22 -1.00
C GLN A 83 14.18 -10.40 -2.19
N PRO A 84 12.94 -9.86 -2.16
CA PRO A 84 12.32 -9.17 -3.30
C PRO A 84 12.79 -7.71 -3.47
N PHE A 85 14.03 -7.42 -3.09
CA PHE A 85 14.65 -6.10 -3.21
C PHE A 85 16.12 -6.21 -3.63
N ASN A 86 16.54 -5.35 -4.55
CA ASN A 86 17.95 -5.31 -5.01
C ASN A 86 18.92 -4.76 -3.94
N ARG A 87 18.49 -3.76 -3.17
CA ARG A 87 19.33 -3.03 -2.22
C ARG A 87 18.49 -2.44 -1.09
N MET A 88 19.16 -2.05 -0.02
CA MET A 88 18.57 -1.25 1.05
C MET A 88 18.56 0.24 0.68
N ASN A 89 17.44 0.93 0.89
CA ASN A 89 17.32 2.38 0.72
C ASN A 89 16.71 3.00 1.97
N VAL A 90 17.34 4.04 2.53
CA VAL A 90 16.71 4.94 3.52
C VAL A 90 16.66 6.33 2.91
N ARG A 91 15.44 6.81 2.65
CA ARG A 91 15.19 8.02 1.86
C ARG A 91 14.43 9.06 2.68
N LEU A 92 14.99 10.26 2.73
CA LEU A 92 14.28 11.44 3.21
C LEU A 92 13.28 11.90 2.15
N LYS A 93 12.05 12.16 2.56
CA LYS A 93 10.93 12.60 1.72
C LYS A 93 10.19 13.75 2.38
N LYS A 94 9.43 14.48 1.56
CA LYS A 94 8.46 15.48 2.04
C LYS A 94 7.25 14.81 2.70
N GLU A 95 6.87 13.63 2.20
CA GLU A 95 5.75 12.85 2.68
C GLU A 95 6.12 11.36 2.60
N ILE A 96 5.69 10.56 3.57
CA ILE A 96 5.84 9.10 3.54
C ILE A 96 4.85 8.43 2.58
N ILE A 97 3.79 9.16 2.24
CA ILE A 97 2.89 8.90 1.12
C ILE A 97 2.49 10.23 0.46
N SER A 98 2.87 10.42 -0.80
CA SER A 98 2.74 11.73 -1.46
C SER A 98 1.31 12.01 -1.92
N MET A 99 0.59 12.85 -1.18
CA MET A 99 -0.66 13.47 -1.58
C MET A 99 -0.45 14.91 -2.05
N GLY A 100 0.58 15.60 -1.54
CA GLY A 100 0.90 16.98 -1.92
C GLY A 100 0.06 18.04 -1.21
N MET A 101 -0.44 17.73 -0.02
CA MET A 101 -1.22 18.64 0.83
C MET A 101 -0.61 18.73 2.22
N ASP A 102 0.02 19.87 2.55
CA ASP A 102 0.71 20.07 3.83
C ASP A 102 -0.26 20.21 5.02
N ASN A 103 -1.53 20.54 4.76
CA ASN A 103 -2.58 20.67 5.78
C ASN A 103 -3.22 19.33 6.18
N VAL A 104 -2.91 18.24 5.47
CA VAL A 104 -3.45 16.91 5.77
C VAL A 104 -2.53 16.21 6.77
N LYS A 105 -3.00 16.05 8.01
CA LYS A 105 -2.23 15.49 9.13
C LYS A 105 -2.93 14.28 9.76
N PRO A 106 -2.68 13.06 9.27
CA PRO A 106 -3.34 11.86 9.79
C PRO A 106 -3.05 11.55 11.26
N ALA A 107 -1.91 12.02 11.79
CA ALA A 107 -1.55 11.88 13.20
C ALA A 107 -2.51 12.65 14.14
N GLU A 108 -3.15 13.71 13.66
CA GLU A 108 -4.09 14.51 14.46
C GLU A 108 -5.54 14.01 14.32
N ARG A 109 -5.91 13.58 13.11
CA ARG A 109 -7.26 13.11 12.78
C ARG A 109 -7.20 12.20 11.55
N THR A 110 -7.87 11.07 11.61
CA THR A 110 -8.04 10.12 10.50
C THR A 110 -9.42 9.46 10.59
N GLY A 111 -9.84 8.78 9.53
CA GLY A 111 -11.13 8.08 9.48
C GLY A 111 -11.18 6.86 10.40
N GLU A 112 -12.38 6.48 10.82
CA GLU A 112 -12.58 5.28 11.63
C GLU A 112 -12.15 4.02 10.89
N GLU A 113 -11.63 3.03 11.61
CA GLU A 113 -11.32 1.73 11.03
C GLU A 113 -12.58 0.86 10.90
N ILE A 114 -12.62 0.04 9.85
CA ILE A 114 -13.51 -1.12 9.74
C ILE A 114 -12.63 -2.37 9.60
N THR A 115 -12.95 -3.40 10.40
CA THR A 115 -12.19 -4.66 10.35
C THR A 115 -12.50 -5.43 9.06
N PRO A 116 -11.60 -6.28 8.56
CA PRO A 116 -11.88 -7.14 7.41
C PRO A 116 -13.16 -7.99 7.55
N GLN A 117 -13.41 -8.57 8.72
CA GLN A 117 -14.60 -9.38 8.96
C GLN A 117 -15.88 -8.54 8.94
N GLU A 118 -15.86 -7.37 9.58
CA GLU A 118 -17.01 -6.46 9.57
C GLU A 118 -17.29 -5.96 8.15
N PHE A 119 -16.24 -5.58 7.40
CA PHE A 119 -16.42 -5.13 6.03
C PHE A 119 -16.95 -6.25 5.13
N LYS A 120 -16.39 -7.46 5.24
CA LYS A 120 -16.92 -8.63 4.52
C LYS A 120 -18.38 -8.89 4.86
N GLN A 121 -18.76 -8.78 6.14
CA GLN A 121 -20.15 -8.95 6.56
C GLN A 121 -21.07 -7.92 5.90
N TRP A 122 -20.67 -6.64 5.85
CA TRP A 122 -21.46 -5.60 5.17
C TRP A 122 -21.68 -5.94 3.69
N LEU A 123 -20.65 -6.45 3.01
CA LEU A 123 -20.73 -6.87 1.61
C LEU A 123 -21.62 -8.12 1.44
N ASP A 124 -21.48 -9.12 2.30
CA ASP A 124 -22.31 -10.34 2.28
C ASP A 124 -23.80 -10.04 2.47
N GLU A 125 -24.11 -9.05 3.33
CA GLU A 125 -25.48 -8.61 3.63
C GLU A 125 -26.07 -7.66 2.58
N GLY A 126 -25.26 -7.23 1.59
CA GLY A 126 -25.68 -6.26 0.58
C GLY A 126 -25.99 -4.88 1.16
N LYS A 127 -25.30 -4.49 2.25
CA LYS A 127 -25.47 -3.18 2.86
C LYS A 127 -25.05 -2.08 1.88
N GLU A 128 -25.80 -0.98 1.86
CA GLU A 128 -25.44 0.19 1.07
C GLU A 128 -24.15 0.82 1.60
N VAL A 129 -23.08 0.73 0.80
CA VAL A 129 -21.75 1.26 1.11
C VAL A 129 -21.05 1.66 -0.18
N ALA A 130 -20.42 2.83 -0.19
CA ALA A 130 -19.53 3.26 -1.26
C ALA A 130 -18.12 2.69 -1.00
N VAL A 131 -17.73 1.71 -1.80
CA VAL A 131 -16.40 1.07 -1.72
C VAL A 131 -15.43 1.88 -2.59
N LEU A 132 -14.46 2.56 -2.00
CA LEU A 132 -13.59 3.51 -2.72
C LEU A 132 -12.15 3.01 -2.81
N ASP A 133 -11.67 2.75 -4.03
CA ASP A 133 -10.27 2.40 -4.28
C ASP A 133 -9.42 3.67 -4.33
N THR A 134 -8.49 3.80 -3.40
CA THR A 134 -7.59 4.99 -3.33
C THR A 134 -6.28 4.78 -4.10
N ARG A 135 -6.18 3.66 -4.84
CA ARG A 135 -4.96 3.29 -5.55
C ARG A 135 -4.84 3.94 -6.92
N ASN A 136 -3.66 3.78 -7.54
CA ASN A 136 -3.47 4.27 -8.89
C ASN A 136 -4.07 3.29 -9.91
N ASP A 137 -4.37 3.79 -11.11
CA ASP A 137 -4.91 3.04 -12.25
C ASP A 137 -4.24 1.67 -12.46
N TYR A 138 -2.91 1.59 -12.44
CA TYR A 138 -2.17 0.35 -12.67
C TYR A 138 -2.33 -0.71 -11.58
N GLU A 139 -2.71 -0.31 -10.37
CA GLU A 139 -2.97 -1.22 -9.26
C GLU A 139 -4.40 -1.77 -9.34
N ILE A 140 -5.35 -0.94 -9.78
CA ILE A 140 -6.76 -1.29 -9.94
C ILE A 140 -6.94 -2.28 -11.09
N ARG A 141 -6.21 -2.09 -12.20
CA ARG A 141 -6.24 -3.01 -13.36
C ARG A 141 -5.88 -4.45 -13.01
N LEU A 142 -5.03 -4.66 -12.00
CA LEU A 142 -4.65 -6.01 -11.56
C LEU A 142 -5.73 -6.68 -10.73
N GLY A 143 -6.49 -5.89 -9.98
CA GLY A 143 -7.57 -6.41 -9.15
C GLY A 143 -8.10 -5.35 -8.20
N THR A 144 -9.38 -5.43 -7.86
CA THR A 144 -10.08 -4.53 -6.94
C THR A 144 -11.32 -5.22 -6.33
N PHE A 145 -11.95 -4.58 -5.36
CA PHE A 145 -13.22 -5.07 -4.81
C PHE A 145 -14.35 -4.96 -5.85
N GLU A 146 -15.29 -5.90 -5.80
CA GLU A 146 -16.52 -5.85 -6.60
C GLU A 146 -17.24 -4.51 -6.39
N ASN A 147 -17.62 -3.87 -7.50
CA ASN A 147 -18.30 -2.56 -7.52
C ASN A 147 -17.53 -1.41 -6.85
N ALA A 148 -16.21 -1.55 -6.63
CA ALA A 148 -15.39 -0.46 -6.13
C ALA A 148 -15.40 0.73 -7.11
N ILE A 149 -15.48 1.93 -6.55
CA ILE A 149 -15.36 3.20 -7.25
C ILE A 149 -13.88 3.41 -7.59
N ASP A 150 -13.60 3.51 -8.89
CA ASP A 150 -12.32 3.95 -9.44
C ASP A 150 -12.39 5.45 -9.74
N LEU A 151 -11.42 6.20 -9.21
CA LEU A 151 -11.28 7.64 -9.44
C LEU A 151 -10.44 7.98 -10.68
N ASP A 152 -9.98 6.98 -11.43
CA ASP A 152 -9.14 7.10 -12.62
C ASP A 152 -7.89 7.98 -12.38
N ILE A 153 -7.20 7.73 -11.26
CA ILE A 153 -6.00 8.49 -10.88
C ILE A 153 -4.71 7.77 -11.27
N LYS A 154 -3.83 8.46 -11.99
CA LYS A 154 -2.46 7.97 -12.27
C LYS A 154 -1.50 8.10 -11.09
N SER A 155 -1.87 8.94 -10.13
CA SER A 155 -1.07 9.24 -8.94
C SER A 155 -1.97 9.65 -7.80
N PHE A 156 -1.67 9.19 -6.59
CA PHE A 156 -2.36 9.59 -5.37
C PHE A 156 -2.40 11.12 -5.13
N ARG A 157 -1.49 11.88 -5.72
CA ARG A 157 -1.55 13.37 -5.71
C ARG A 157 -2.79 13.94 -6.40
N ALA A 158 -3.40 13.20 -7.31
CA ALA A 158 -4.62 13.61 -7.99
C ALA A 158 -5.88 13.35 -7.14
N PHE A 159 -5.79 12.55 -6.07
CA PHE A 159 -6.92 12.16 -5.23
C PHE A 159 -7.75 13.36 -4.73
N PRO A 160 -7.16 14.45 -4.19
CA PRO A 160 -7.95 15.59 -3.69
C PRO A 160 -8.78 16.29 -4.76
N LYS A 161 -8.32 16.25 -6.02
CA LYS A 161 -9.08 16.78 -7.15
C LYS A 161 -10.12 15.77 -7.63
N ALA A 162 -9.77 14.49 -7.67
CA ALA A 162 -10.63 13.43 -8.19
C ALA A 162 -11.88 13.23 -7.35
N ILE A 163 -11.82 13.41 -6.01
CA ILE A 163 -13.02 13.29 -5.17
C ILE A 163 -14.10 14.35 -5.49
N GLN A 164 -13.77 15.43 -6.20
CA GLN A 164 -14.73 16.46 -6.59
C GLN A 164 -15.71 15.98 -7.67
N SER A 165 -15.40 14.88 -8.37
CA SER A 165 -16.32 14.26 -9.32
C SER A 165 -17.25 13.23 -8.67
N LEU A 166 -17.11 12.97 -7.37
CA LEU A 166 -18.02 12.07 -6.66
C LEU A 166 -19.40 12.76 -6.51
N PRO A 167 -20.50 11.99 -6.64
CA PRO A 167 -21.84 12.54 -6.45
C PRO A 167 -22.04 13.11 -5.04
N GLU A 168 -22.76 14.23 -4.92
CA GLU A 168 -22.99 14.90 -3.64
C GLU A 168 -23.79 14.02 -2.67
N GLU A 169 -24.72 13.20 -3.17
CA GLU A 169 -25.48 12.23 -2.38
C GLU A 169 -24.60 11.17 -1.68
N MET A 170 -23.37 10.96 -2.17
CA MET A 170 -22.43 10.04 -1.54
C MET A 170 -21.92 10.54 -0.19
N LYS A 171 -22.01 11.85 0.10
CA LYS A 171 -21.54 12.43 1.36
C LYS A 171 -22.29 11.93 2.60
N ASP A 172 -23.53 11.46 2.40
CA ASP A 172 -24.37 10.87 3.44
C ASP A 172 -24.30 9.33 3.45
N THR A 173 -23.67 8.72 2.44
CA THR A 173 -23.49 7.27 2.33
C THR A 173 -22.22 6.83 3.08
N PRO A 174 -22.23 5.69 3.79
CA PRO A 174 -21.00 5.13 4.35
C PRO A 174 -19.96 4.89 3.24
N VAL A 175 -18.77 5.46 3.38
CA VAL A 175 -17.64 5.24 2.46
C VAL A 175 -16.62 4.34 3.15
N VAL A 176 -16.29 3.20 2.53
CA VAL A 176 -15.17 2.35 2.96
C VAL A 176 -14.05 2.46 1.94
N MET A 177 -12.95 3.08 2.35
CA MET A 177 -11.75 3.21 1.53
C MET A 177 -10.77 2.07 1.78
N PHE A 178 -10.03 1.72 0.74
CA PHE A 178 -8.93 0.78 0.87
C PHE A 178 -7.76 1.16 -0.06
N CYS A 179 -6.61 0.61 0.27
CA CYS A 179 -5.45 0.48 -0.59
C CYS A 179 -4.67 -0.77 -0.18
N THR A 180 -3.52 -1.04 -0.79
CA THR A 180 -2.68 -2.20 -0.46
C THR A 180 -2.40 -2.31 1.05
N GLY A 181 -1.98 -1.19 1.64
CA GLY A 181 -1.37 -1.15 2.96
C GLY A 181 -2.12 -0.38 4.06
N GLY A 182 -3.14 0.40 3.72
CA GLY A 182 -3.82 1.33 4.64
C GLY A 182 -3.29 2.77 4.58
N ILE A 183 -1.97 2.98 4.41
CA ILE A 183 -1.33 4.32 4.52
C ILE A 183 -1.97 5.45 3.65
N ARG A 184 -2.51 5.14 2.47
CA ARG A 184 -3.21 6.14 1.64
C ARG A 184 -4.55 6.55 2.25
N CYS A 185 -5.28 5.58 2.81
CA CYS A 185 -6.58 5.79 3.42
C CYS A 185 -6.49 6.75 4.61
N GLU A 186 -5.37 6.75 5.32
CA GLU A 186 -5.10 7.68 6.41
C GLU A 186 -5.14 9.15 5.97
N LYS A 187 -4.54 9.47 4.81
CA LYS A 187 -4.63 10.83 4.23
C LYS A 187 -5.95 11.06 3.51
N ALA A 188 -6.41 10.07 2.75
CA ALA A 188 -7.64 10.17 1.97
C ALA A 188 -8.86 10.43 2.85
N SER A 189 -8.89 9.85 4.05
CA SER A 189 -9.96 10.05 5.03
C SER A 189 -10.10 11.50 5.45
N VAL A 190 -8.99 12.17 5.76
CA VAL A 190 -8.97 13.59 6.11
C VAL A 190 -9.54 14.43 4.98
N VAL A 191 -9.12 14.15 3.74
CA VAL A 191 -9.58 14.88 2.56
C VAL A 191 -11.08 14.69 2.31
N LEU A 192 -11.62 13.48 2.45
CA LEU A 192 -13.06 13.24 2.33
C LEU A 192 -13.84 13.91 3.47
N MET A 193 -13.37 13.81 4.71
CA MET A 193 -14.01 14.47 5.85
C MET A 193 -14.04 16.00 5.67
N ASP A 194 -12.94 16.61 5.20
CA ASP A 194 -12.88 18.04 4.89
C ASP A 194 -13.79 18.43 3.71
N ALA A 195 -14.04 17.50 2.78
CA ALA A 195 -14.98 17.68 1.68
C ALA A 195 -16.47 17.46 2.08
N GLY A 196 -16.73 17.11 3.34
CA GLY A 196 -18.08 16.99 3.90
C GLY A 196 -18.67 15.59 3.92
N PHE A 197 -17.86 14.54 3.67
CA PHE A 197 -18.33 13.16 3.84
C PHE A 197 -18.48 12.83 5.32
N SER A 198 -19.68 12.40 5.71
CA SER A 198 -20.08 12.26 7.12
C SER A 198 -19.67 10.92 7.75
N ASN A 199 -19.53 9.86 6.94
CA ASN A 199 -19.24 8.51 7.42
C ASN A 199 -18.10 7.89 6.60
N VAL A 200 -16.87 8.26 6.95
CA VAL A 200 -15.65 7.82 6.27
C VAL A 200 -14.96 6.75 7.10
N LYS A 201 -14.83 5.56 6.52
CA LYS A 201 -14.14 4.41 7.11
C LYS A 201 -12.96 3.98 6.24
N GLN A 202 -11.93 3.43 6.88
CA GLN A 202 -10.78 2.85 6.22
C GLN A 202 -10.64 1.38 6.60
N LEU A 203 -10.38 0.54 5.60
CA LEU A 203 -10.18 -0.88 5.79
C LEU A 203 -8.90 -1.13 6.60
N GLN A 204 -9.05 -1.66 7.82
CA GLN A 204 -7.94 -1.95 8.70
C GLN A 204 -6.96 -2.92 8.03
N GLY A 205 -5.69 -2.54 7.96
CA GLY A 205 -4.67 -3.33 7.28
C GLY A 205 -4.81 -3.37 5.74
N GLY A 206 -5.72 -2.60 5.14
CA GLY A 206 -5.92 -2.55 3.69
C GLY A 206 -6.21 -3.93 3.07
N ILE A 207 -5.92 -4.07 1.77
CA ILE A 207 -6.17 -5.30 1.02
C ILE A 207 -5.41 -6.49 1.62
N LEU A 208 -4.14 -6.28 2.01
CA LEU A 208 -3.33 -7.37 2.56
C LEU A 208 -3.89 -7.89 3.90
N GLY A 209 -4.37 -6.99 4.77
CA GLY A 209 -5.04 -7.36 6.01
C GLY A 209 -6.38 -8.05 5.76
N TYR A 210 -7.09 -7.67 4.70
CA TYR A 210 -8.30 -8.36 4.27
C TYR A 210 -8.04 -9.80 3.82
N PHE A 211 -7.06 -9.99 2.95
CA PHE A 211 -6.63 -11.31 2.49
C PHE A 211 -6.21 -12.23 3.63
N GLU A 212 -5.40 -11.71 4.57
CA GLU A 212 -4.94 -12.46 5.74
C GLU A 212 -6.11 -12.98 6.59
N GLN A 213 -7.14 -12.16 6.76
CA GLN A 213 -8.19 -12.40 7.73
C GLN A 213 -9.42 -13.11 7.16
N VAL A 214 -9.75 -12.86 5.89
CA VAL A 214 -10.97 -13.38 5.24
C VAL A 214 -10.77 -13.87 3.80
N GLY A 215 -9.53 -13.87 3.29
CA GLY A 215 -9.22 -14.30 1.92
C GLY A 215 -9.73 -13.33 0.86
N GLY A 216 -10.15 -13.85 -0.29
CA GLY A 216 -10.53 -13.06 -1.48
C GLY A 216 -12.03 -12.82 -1.65
N ALA A 217 -12.83 -12.87 -0.60
CA ALA A 217 -14.26 -12.61 -0.72
C ALA A 217 -14.52 -11.21 -1.30
N HIS A 218 -15.43 -11.10 -2.27
CA HIS A 218 -15.76 -9.85 -2.98
C HIS A 218 -14.57 -9.18 -3.70
N TRP A 219 -13.45 -9.87 -3.86
CA TRP A 219 -12.25 -9.36 -4.52
C TRP A 219 -12.03 -10.06 -5.86
N ASN A 220 -11.70 -9.27 -6.89
CA ASN A 220 -11.35 -9.79 -8.22
C ASN A 220 -9.88 -9.51 -8.52
N GLY A 221 -9.15 -10.52 -8.99
CA GLY A 221 -7.76 -10.38 -9.48
C GLY A 221 -6.68 -10.40 -8.40
N ASP A 222 -5.54 -9.77 -8.69
CA ASP A 222 -4.36 -9.74 -7.84
C ASP A 222 -4.13 -8.37 -7.20
N CYS A 223 -3.48 -8.34 -6.04
CA CYS A 223 -3.11 -7.11 -5.34
C CYS A 223 -1.67 -6.71 -5.67
N PHE A 224 -1.49 -5.56 -6.32
CA PHE A 224 -0.16 -4.98 -6.56
C PHE A 224 0.63 -4.75 -5.26
N VAL A 225 1.92 -5.09 -5.28
CA VAL A 225 2.88 -4.84 -4.20
C VAL A 225 4.15 -4.16 -4.71
N PHE A 226 4.77 -3.32 -3.88
CA PHE A 226 5.84 -2.40 -4.28
C PHE A 226 7.25 -3.04 -4.20
N ASP A 227 7.37 -4.29 -4.65
CA ASP A 227 8.61 -5.07 -4.64
C ASP A 227 8.67 -6.05 -5.83
N HIS A 228 9.71 -6.87 -5.91
CA HIS A 228 9.92 -7.77 -7.05
C HIS A 228 8.85 -8.86 -7.22
N ARG A 229 7.94 -9.06 -6.27
CA ARG A 229 6.79 -9.96 -6.45
C ARG A 229 5.76 -9.40 -7.43
N VAL A 230 5.74 -8.07 -7.62
CA VAL A 230 4.80 -7.32 -8.47
C VAL A 230 3.35 -7.36 -7.98
N ALA A 231 2.78 -8.55 -7.76
CA ALA A 231 1.46 -8.70 -7.17
C ALA A 231 1.32 -10.02 -6.40
N VAL A 232 0.38 -10.04 -5.45
CA VAL A 232 0.02 -11.22 -4.66
C VAL A 232 -1.46 -11.54 -4.81
N GLY A 233 -1.79 -12.82 -4.81
CA GLY A 233 -3.17 -13.28 -4.81
C GLY A 233 -3.83 -13.19 -3.41
N PRO A 234 -5.12 -13.51 -3.30
CA PRO A 234 -5.84 -13.52 -2.02
C PRO A 234 -5.31 -14.51 -0.97
N ASP A 235 -4.47 -15.47 -1.37
CA ASP A 235 -3.76 -16.38 -0.48
C ASP A 235 -2.40 -15.82 0.00
N LEU A 236 -2.13 -14.54 -0.30
CA LEU A 236 -0.89 -13.80 0.00
C LEU A 236 0.37 -14.38 -0.64
N LYS A 237 0.22 -15.27 -1.63
CA LYS A 237 1.35 -15.76 -2.43
C LYS A 237 1.57 -14.88 -3.65
N GLN A 238 2.82 -14.83 -4.10
CA GLN A 238 3.17 -14.17 -5.35
C GLN A 238 2.37 -14.76 -6.51
N SER A 239 1.77 -13.86 -7.29
CA SER A 239 1.05 -14.18 -8.53
C SER A 239 2.01 -14.26 -9.73
N ASP A 240 1.48 -14.67 -10.89
CA ASP A 240 2.22 -14.70 -12.16
C ASP A 240 2.23 -13.33 -12.89
N VAL A 241 1.80 -12.26 -12.23
CA VAL A 241 1.91 -10.90 -12.74
C VAL A 241 3.39 -10.51 -12.82
N VAL A 242 3.82 -10.02 -13.99
CA VAL A 242 5.19 -9.54 -14.21
C VAL A 242 5.22 -8.04 -14.40
N GLN A 243 6.40 -7.43 -14.23
CA GLN A 243 6.59 -6.02 -14.53
C GLN A 243 7.26 -5.85 -15.88
N CYS A 244 6.68 -5.06 -16.77
CA CYS A 244 7.31 -4.69 -18.03
C CYS A 244 8.65 -4.00 -17.78
N PHE A 245 9.71 -4.47 -18.43
CA PHE A 245 11.05 -3.91 -18.26
C PHE A 245 11.12 -2.44 -18.72
N ALA A 246 10.48 -2.13 -19.84
CA ALA A 246 10.57 -0.81 -20.51
C ALA A 246 9.79 0.28 -19.78
N CYS A 247 8.52 0.03 -19.45
CA CYS A 247 7.63 1.05 -18.87
C CYS A 247 7.30 0.85 -17.40
N ARG A 248 7.74 -0.27 -16.79
CA ARG A 248 7.48 -0.63 -15.39
C ARG A 248 6.00 -0.84 -15.03
N GLN A 249 5.10 -0.88 -16.01
CA GLN A 249 3.71 -1.28 -15.78
C GLN A 249 3.65 -2.77 -15.40
N PRO A 250 2.79 -3.16 -14.44
CA PRO A 250 2.49 -4.56 -14.24
C PRO A 250 1.68 -5.12 -15.41
N LEU A 251 1.86 -6.40 -15.70
CA LEU A 251 1.23 -7.11 -16.80
C LEU A 251 0.55 -8.38 -16.27
N THR A 252 -0.76 -8.48 -16.47
CA THR A 252 -1.53 -9.70 -16.16
C THR A 252 -1.05 -10.86 -17.02
N VAL A 253 -1.41 -12.10 -16.65
CA VAL A 253 -1.09 -13.30 -17.44
C VAL A 253 -1.68 -13.21 -18.85
N GLU A 254 -2.85 -12.60 -19.00
CA GLU A 254 -3.49 -12.37 -20.30
C GLU A 254 -2.72 -11.33 -21.13
N GLU A 255 -2.33 -10.20 -20.54
CA GLU A 255 -1.56 -9.16 -21.23
C GLU A 255 -0.18 -9.67 -21.69
N GLN A 256 0.40 -10.63 -20.96
CA GLN A 256 1.63 -11.31 -21.36
C GLN A 256 1.48 -12.19 -22.61
N GLN A 257 0.26 -12.56 -23.01
CA GLN A 257 0.01 -13.31 -24.26
C GLN A 257 -0.17 -12.39 -25.48
N SER A 258 -0.19 -11.07 -25.29
CA SER A 258 -0.32 -10.13 -26.39
C SER A 258 0.90 -10.18 -27.32
N SER A 259 0.68 -10.02 -28.63
CA SER A 259 1.75 -9.84 -29.62
C SER A 259 2.60 -8.59 -29.37
N ASP A 260 2.08 -7.62 -28.62
CA ASP A 260 2.77 -6.38 -28.29
C ASP A 260 3.72 -6.54 -27.09
N TYR A 261 3.61 -7.66 -26.36
CA TYR A 261 4.52 -8.01 -25.29
C TYR A 261 5.77 -8.70 -25.85
N VAL A 262 6.84 -7.92 -25.93
CA VAL A 262 8.17 -8.40 -26.30
C VAL A 262 9.08 -8.14 -25.12
N ILE A 263 9.59 -9.22 -24.52
CA ILE A 263 10.45 -9.18 -23.32
C ILE A 263 11.57 -8.15 -23.52
N GLU A 264 11.80 -7.31 -22.51
CA GLU A 264 12.78 -6.20 -22.50
C GLU A 264 12.57 -5.08 -23.53
N VAL A 265 11.56 -5.21 -24.39
CA VAL A 265 11.28 -4.30 -25.48
C VAL A 265 9.98 -3.54 -25.18
N SER A 266 8.82 -4.17 -25.30
CA SER A 266 7.52 -3.49 -25.27
C SER A 266 6.45 -4.31 -24.56
N CYS A 267 5.32 -3.67 -24.29
CA CYS A 267 4.08 -4.29 -23.81
C CYS A 267 2.89 -3.50 -24.37
N PRO A 268 1.64 -3.99 -24.22
CA PRO A 268 0.43 -3.30 -24.68
C PRO A 268 0.31 -1.86 -24.18
N HIS A 269 0.87 -1.54 -23.01
CA HIS A 269 0.78 -0.21 -22.39
C HIS A 269 1.83 0.80 -22.89
N CYS A 270 2.84 0.37 -23.64
CA CYS A 270 3.94 1.26 -24.04
C CYS A 270 4.41 1.08 -25.48
N ILE A 271 3.77 0.20 -26.25
CA ILE A 271 4.13 -0.04 -27.65
C ILE A 271 4.05 1.26 -28.48
N ASP A 272 3.03 2.08 -28.22
CA ASP A 272 2.78 3.35 -28.93
C ASP A 272 3.47 4.57 -28.31
N SER A 273 4.09 4.44 -27.14
CA SER A 273 4.76 5.54 -26.43
C SER A 273 6.25 5.65 -26.72
N ARG A 274 6.68 5.08 -27.86
CA ARG A 274 8.07 5.05 -28.31
C ARG A 274 8.37 6.15 -29.31
#